data_AF-A0A1H3SKX7-F1
#
_entry.id   AF-A0A1H3SKX7-F1
#
_cell.length_a   1.000
_cell.length_b   1.000
_cell.length_c   1.000
_cell.angle_alpha   90.00
_cell.angle_beta   90.00
_cell.angle_gamma   90.00
#
_symmetry.space_group_name_H-M   'P 1'
#
loop_
_entity.id
_entity.type
_entity.pdbx_description
1 polymer ?
#
loop_
_entity_poly.entity_id
_entity_poly.type
_entity_poly.pdbx_seq_one_letter_code
_entity_poly.pdbx_strand_id
1 'polypeptide(L)'
;MDMEQSALREIFGWANSMKLIAHMPIIENTFARQGIAAKRRPSFSHAEYMRLQDYMQRWVDGWGVNDERVNSAHKYNRQLLKFYLTWLAETGMRTGEVLQLKHRDIAVKTSDKGQQYLEIIVPKNTKTGTRIVRSHYFLNVHYQQLCKLTGHTEAGDWVFCDRNGKRNNGFYKTLPKMLEEAGLLYDENGDRRTAYSLRHYYAEERFRDMGYNLATYDMLAENMGTSRKQIDDHYVRKGMLMDVDVLLSTEGRAVQRGAAATGATEADRARRKLDAMQAAAKRRR
;
A
#
# COMPACT_ATOMS: atom_id res chain seq x y z
N MET A 1 14.63 21.39 3.81
CA MET A 1 15.08 22.05 2.56
C MET A 1 13.95 22.19 1.54
N ASP A 2 13.35 21.10 1.02
CA ASP A 2 12.32 21.23 -0.04
C ASP A 2 11.02 21.93 0.43
N MET A 3 10.53 21.62 1.64
CA MET A 3 9.36 22.32 2.21
C MET A 3 9.62 23.81 2.46
N GLU A 4 10.83 24.18 2.88
CA GLU A 4 11.20 25.58 3.12
C GLU A 4 11.29 26.35 1.79
N GLN A 5 11.79 25.72 0.72
CA GLN A 5 11.82 26.33 -0.61
C GLN A 5 10.43 26.51 -1.20
N SER A 6 9.55 25.52 -1.05
CA SER A 6 8.14 25.67 -1.45
C SER A 6 7.47 26.82 -0.71
N ALA A 7 7.66 26.93 0.60
CA ALA A 7 7.12 28.03 1.39
C ALA A 7 7.66 29.39 0.94
N LEU A 8 8.98 29.51 0.73
CA LEU A 8 9.57 30.75 0.23
C LEU A 8 9.03 31.12 -1.16
N ARG A 9 8.92 30.15 -2.08
CA ARG A 9 8.34 30.40 -3.42
C ARG A 9 6.90 30.89 -3.34
N GLU A 10 6.09 30.34 -2.45
CA GLU A 10 4.72 30.81 -2.23
C GLU A 10 4.68 32.23 -1.65
N ILE A 11 5.51 32.52 -0.65
CA ILE A 11 5.60 33.86 -0.03
C ILE A 11 6.04 34.92 -1.06
N PHE A 12 7.11 34.66 -1.80
CA PHE A 12 7.60 35.60 -2.81
C PHE A 12 6.68 35.68 -4.03
N GLY A 13 6.02 34.58 -4.42
CA GLY A 13 4.99 34.59 -5.45
C GLY A 13 3.79 35.47 -5.05
N TRP A 14 3.34 35.36 -3.80
CA TRP A 14 2.32 36.23 -3.23
C TRP A 14 2.77 37.70 -3.19
N ALA A 15 3.99 37.98 -2.70
CA ALA A 15 4.53 39.34 -2.64
C ALA A 15 4.65 40.00 -4.02
N ASN A 16 5.04 39.23 -5.04
CA ASN A 16 5.09 39.69 -6.43
C ASN A 16 3.68 39.97 -6.97
N SER A 17 2.71 39.10 -6.66
CA SER A 17 1.30 39.31 -7.05
C SER A 17 0.68 40.56 -6.41
N MET A 18 1.10 40.89 -5.18
CA MET A 18 0.70 42.10 -4.45
C MET A 18 1.52 43.33 -4.84
N LYS A 19 2.46 43.20 -5.79
CA LYS A 19 3.38 44.26 -6.22
C LYS A 19 4.24 44.85 -5.09
N LEU A 20 4.47 44.08 -4.02
CA LEU A 20 5.37 44.44 -2.93
C LEU A 20 6.84 44.27 -3.33
N ILE A 21 7.09 43.41 -4.32
CA ILE A 21 8.39 43.25 -4.99
C ILE A 21 8.17 43.36 -6.50
N ALA A 22 9.17 43.89 -7.21
CA ALA A 22 9.12 44.06 -8.66
C ALA A 22 9.55 42.81 -9.44
N HIS A 23 10.38 41.96 -8.82
CA HIS A 23 10.92 40.75 -9.45
C HIS A 23 10.83 39.57 -8.50
N MET A 24 10.40 38.43 -9.03
CA MET A 24 10.37 37.18 -8.29
C MET A 24 11.78 36.61 -8.18
N PRO A 25 12.32 36.42 -6.96
CA PRO A 25 13.63 35.80 -6.79
C PRO A 25 13.60 34.35 -7.23
N ILE A 26 14.67 33.91 -7.90
CA ILE A 26 14.88 32.51 -8.26
C ILE A 26 15.34 31.77 -7.00
N ILE A 27 14.44 30.99 -6.42
CA ILE A 27 14.73 30.20 -5.23
C ILE A 27 15.06 28.80 -5.69
N GLU A 28 16.35 28.56 -5.88
CA GLU A 28 16.91 27.27 -6.24
C GLU A 28 17.96 26.88 -5.21
N ASN A 29 18.02 25.59 -4.90
CA ASN A 29 19.11 25.06 -4.11
C ASN A 29 20.27 24.76 -5.04
N THR A 30 21.29 25.61 -5.02
CA THR A 30 22.54 25.37 -5.75
C THR A 30 23.26 24.09 -5.28
N PHE A 31 22.90 23.57 -4.10
CA PHE A 31 23.35 22.28 -3.56
C PHE A 31 22.23 21.24 -3.47
N ALA A 32 21.10 21.42 -4.18
CA ALA A 32 20.16 20.31 -4.38
C ALA A 32 20.98 19.23 -5.05
N ARG A 33 21.33 18.19 -4.27
CA ARG A 33 22.13 17.07 -4.72
C ARG A 33 21.48 16.54 -6.00
N GLN A 34 22.03 16.92 -7.14
CA GLN A 34 21.74 16.30 -8.42
C GLN A 34 22.03 14.81 -8.21
N GLY A 35 20.97 14.01 -8.11
CA GLY A 35 21.11 12.56 -7.97
C GLY A 35 20.95 11.93 -6.59
N ILE A 36 20.36 12.58 -5.56
CA ILE A 36 19.70 11.72 -4.54
C ILE A 36 18.49 11.12 -5.22
N ALA A 37 18.61 9.87 -5.68
CA ALA A 37 17.46 9.08 -6.08
C ALA A 37 16.44 9.12 -4.96
N ALA A 38 15.20 9.52 -5.26
CA ALA A 38 14.13 9.58 -4.27
C ALA A 38 14.10 8.25 -3.51
N LYS A 39 14.33 8.32 -2.19
CA LYS A 39 14.37 7.13 -1.35
C LYS A 39 13.00 6.47 -1.44
N ARG A 40 12.97 5.28 -2.04
CA ARG A 40 11.72 4.55 -2.25
C ARG A 40 11.15 4.15 -0.90
N ARG A 41 9.84 4.20 -0.81
CA ARG A 41 9.16 3.76 0.40
C ARG A 41 9.21 2.23 0.46
N PRO A 42 9.42 1.65 1.64
CA PRO A 42 9.52 0.21 1.76
C PRO A 42 8.17 -0.44 1.45
N SER A 43 8.21 -1.55 0.73
CA SER A 43 7.07 -2.38 0.31
C SER A 43 7.21 -3.81 0.88
N PHE A 44 6.20 -4.64 0.67
CA PHE A 44 6.27 -6.08 0.91
C PHE A 44 6.46 -6.80 -0.42
N SER A 45 7.24 -7.88 -0.44
CA SER A 45 7.13 -8.90 -1.48
C SER A 45 5.88 -9.75 -1.27
N HIS A 46 5.45 -10.50 -2.29
CA HIS A 46 4.34 -11.45 -2.16
C HIS A 46 4.55 -12.42 -1.01
N ALA A 47 5.73 -13.02 -0.94
CA ALA A 47 6.08 -13.98 0.10
C ALA A 47 6.05 -13.35 1.50
N GLU A 48 6.52 -12.10 1.65
CA GLU A 48 6.42 -11.37 2.93
C GLU A 48 4.97 -11.06 3.29
N TYR A 49 4.14 -10.67 2.33
CA TYR A 49 2.73 -10.40 2.57
C TYR A 49 1.96 -11.67 2.95
N MET A 50 2.26 -12.81 2.32
CA MET A 50 1.70 -14.11 2.71
C MET A 50 2.11 -14.51 4.13
N ARG A 51 3.40 -14.31 4.50
CA ARG A 51 3.85 -14.52 5.88
C ARG A 51 3.14 -13.60 6.88
N LEU A 52 2.91 -12.34 6.50
CA LEU A 52 2.15 -11.39 7.30
C LEU A 52 0.71 -11.87 7.51
N GLN A 53 0.03 -12.33 6.45
CA GLN A 53 -1.33 -12.87 6.51
C GLN A 53 -1.42 -14.07 7.47
N ASP A 54 -0.51 -15.04 7.34
CA ASP A 54 -0.45 -16.22 8.23
C ASP A 54 -0.23 -15.83 9.70
N TYR A 55 0.75 -14.95 9.96
CA TYR A 55 1.00 -14.47 11.32
C TYR A 55 -0.20 -13.73 11.88
N MET A 56 -0.79 -12.81 11.11
CA MET A 56 -1.96 -12.04 11.54
C MET A 56 -3.15 -12.92 11.91
N GLN A 57 -3.35 -14.04 11.21
CA GLN A 57 -4.44 -14.96 11.51
C GLN A 57 -4.31 -15.53 12.93
N ARG A 58 -3.13 -16.00 13.31
CA ARG A 58 -2.85 -16.51 14.66
C ARG A 58 -2.82 -15.41 15.72
N TRP A 59 -2.23 -14.26 15.36
CA TRP A 59 -2.09 -13.11 16.26
C TRP A 59 -3.44 -12.50 16.65
N VAL A 60 -4.42 -12.48 15.75
CA VAL A 60 -5.79 -12.03 16.03
C VAL A 60 -6.46 -12.86 17.13
N ASP A 61 -6.20 -14.16 17.16
CA ASP A 61 -6.81 -15.09 18.11
C ASP A 61 -6.12 -15.10 19.48
N GLY A 62 -5.01 -14.36 19.61
CA GLY A 62 -4.23 -14.23 20.83
C GLY A 62 -3.09 -15.26 20.94
N TRP A 63 -2.59 -15.74 19.80
CA TRP A 63 -1.44 -16.64 19.71
C TRP A 63 -0.22 -15.96 19.08
N GLY A 64 -0.07 -14.66 19.31
CA GLY A 64 1.13 -13.90 18.99
C GLY A 64 2.33 -14.34 19.82
N VAL A 65 3.54 -14.10 19.32
CA VAL A 65 4.78 -14.55 19.99
C VAL A 65 4.91 -14.01 21.42
N ASN A 66 4.47 -12.77 21.63
CA ASN A 66 4.58 -12.07 22.91
C ASN A 66 3.24 -12.01 23.68
N ASP A 67 2.28 -12.87 23.34
CA ASP A 67 0.96 -12.86 23.99
C ASP A 67 0.98 -13.57 25.34
N GLU A 68 0.77 -12.79 26.41
CA GLU A 68 0.56 -13.34 27.75
C GLU A 68 -0.93 -13.35 28.13
N ARG A 69 -1.60 -12.18 28.03
CA ARG A 69 -3.01 -12.02 28.40
C ARG A 69 -3.78 -11.22 27.37
N VAL A 70 -4.47 -11.91 26.47
CA VAL A 70 -5.25 -11.29 25.39
C VAL A 70 -6.75 -11.32 25.71
N ASN A 71 -7.30 -10.17 26.11
CA ASN A 71 -8.73 -9.99 26.33
C ASN A 71 -9.52 -9.70 25.04
N SER A 72 -10.85 -9.64 25.14
CA SER A 72 -11.74 -9.43 24.00
C SER A 72 -11.58 -8.05 23.33
N ALA A 73 -11.14 -7.02 24.06
CA ALA A 73 -10.86 -5.71 23.51
C ALA A 73 -9.57 -5.71 22.67
N HIS A 74 -8.56 -6.49 23.09
CA HIS A 74 -7.37 -6.74 22.27
C HIS A 74 -7.77 -7.45 20.98
N LYS A 75 -8.46 -8.60 21.06
CA LYS A 75 -8.91 -9.35 19.87
C LYS A 75 -9.69 -8.48 18.89
N TYR A 76 -10.62 -7.66 19.38
CA TYR A 76 -11.39 -6.71 18.56
C TYR A 76 -10.47 -5.74 17.80
N ASN A 77 -9.53 -5.07 18.49
CA ASN A 77 -8.60 -4.14 17.86
C ASN A 77 -7.66 -4.82 16.86
N ARG A 78 -7.28 -6.08 17.12
CA ARG A 78 -6.45 -6.87 16.21
C ARG A 78 -7.20 -7.24 14.94
N GLN A 79 -8.47 -7.65 15.05
CA GLN A 79 -9.32 -7.92 13.91
C GLN A 79 -9.55 -6.66 13.06
N LEU A 80 -9.83 -5.52 13.70
CA LEU A 80 -9.91 -4.23 12.99
C LEU A 80 -8.61 -3.91 12.24
N LEU A 81 -7.44 -4.12 12.87
CA LEU A 81 -6.16 -3.92 12.21
C LEU A 81 -6.00 -4.86 11.01
N LYS A 82 -6.33 -6.16 11.16
CA LYS A 82 -6.31 -7.12 10.04
C LYS A 82 -7.14 -6.60 8.86
N PHE A 83 -8.40 -6.23 9.09
CA PHE A 83 -9.27 -5.71 8.02
C PHE A 83 -8.73 -4.42 7.41
N TYR A 84 -8.16 -3.54 8.23
CA TYR A 84 -7.55 -2.29 7.77
C TYR A 84 -6.38 -2.54 6.81
N LEU A 85 -5.49 -3.47 7.16
CA LEU A 85 -4.35 -3.83 6.32
C LEU A 85 -4.80 -4.54 5.03
N THR A 86 -5.79 -5.45 5.11
CA THR A 86 -6.40 -6.06 3.92
C THR A 86 -6.99 -4.99 3.01
N TRP A 87 -7.70 -3.99 3.54
CA TRP A 87 -8.26 -2.91 2.73
C TRP A 87 -7.18 -2.17 1.93
N LEU A 88 -6.05 -1.85 2.57
CA LEU A 88 -4.95 -1.17 1.89
C LEU A 88 -4.32 -2.04 0.79
N ALA A 89 -4.15 -3.33 1.07
CA ALA A 89 -3.58 -4.28 0.13
C ALA A 89 -4.50 -4.60 -1.05
N GLU A 90 -5.83 -4.51 -0.89
CA GLU A 90 -6.80 -4.88 -1.92
C GLU A 90 -7.37 -3.67 -2.71
N THR A 91 -7.09 -2.44 -2.27
CA THR A 91 -7.60 -1.21 -2.91
C THR A 91 -6.53 -0.20 -3.33
N GLY A 92 -5.35 -0.24 -2.70
CA GLY A 92 -4.33 0.78 -2.90
C GLY A 92 -4.73 2.17 -2.38
N MET A 93 -5.77 2.31 -1.56
CA MET A 93 -6.18 3.59 -0.96
C MET A 93 -5.12 4.15 -0.01
N ARG A 94 -5.16 5.46 0.26
CA ARG A 94 -4.28 6.05 1.29
C ARG A 94 -4.74 5.62 2.67
N THR A 95 -3.79 5.48 3.59
CA THR A 95 -4.02 5.05 4.98
C THR A 95 -5.12 5.85 5.69
N GLY A 96 -5.14 7.17 5.51
CA GLY A 96 -6.16 8.04 6.10
C GLY A 96 -7.50 8.05 5.37
N GLU A 97 -7.53 7.70 4.08
CA GLU A 97 -8.79 7.60 3.30
C GLU A 97 -9.63 6.43 3.80
N VAL A 98 -9.00 5.28 4.04
CA VAL A 98 -9.68 4.07 4.52
C VAL A 98 -10.37 4.28 5.87
N LEU A 99 -9.72 4.98 6.80
CA LEU A 99 -10.29 5.27 8.14
C LEU A 99 -11.43 6.30 8.11
N GLN A 100 -11.63 6.99 6.99
CA GLN A 100 -12.69 7.97 6.79
C GLN A 100 -13.89 7.41 6.01
N LEU A 101 -13.89 6.11 5.67
CA LEU A 101 -15.00 5.50 4.96
C LEU A 101 -16.22 5.34 5.86
N LYS A 102 -17.38 5.66 5.31
CA LYS A 102 -18.69 5.32 5.84
C LYS A 102 -19.37 4.27 4.98
N HIS A 103 -20.35 3.56 5.53
CA HIS A 103 -21.04 2.51 4.78
C HIS A 103 -21.75 3.04 3.53
N ARG A 104 -22.28 4.27 3.56
CA ARG A 104 -22.86 4.94 2.38
C ARG A 104 -21.89 5.12 1.21
N ASP A 105 -20.59 5.11 1.48
CA ASP A 105 -19.56 5.33 0.46
C ASP A 105 -19.23 4.02 -0.29
N ILE A 106 -19.82 2.89 0.11
CA ILE A 106 -19.49 1.54 -0.39
C ILE A 106 -20.72 0.92 -1.07
N ALA A 107 -20.55 0.48 -2.30
CA ALA A 107 -21.51 -0.34 -3.01
C ALA A 107 -20.88 -1.69 -3.39
N VAL A 108 -21.60 -2.79 -3.16
CA VAL A 108 -21.22 -4.10 -3.71
C VAL A 108 -21.67 -4.15 -5.17
N LYS A 109 -20.74 -4.42 -6.07
CA LYS A 109 -20.98 -4.54 -7.51
C LYS A 109 -20.54 -5.92 -7.99
N THR A 110 -21.08 -6.36 -9.13
CA THR A 110 -20.73 -7.62 -9.77
C THR A 110 -20.07 -7.31 -11.11
N SER A 111 -18.90 -7.89 -11.37
CA SER A 111 -18.24 -7.78 -12.67
C SER A 111 -18.94 -8.64 -13.72
N ASP A 112 -18.63 -8.41 -15.00
CA ASP A 112 -19.14 -9.22 -16.11
C ASP A 112 -18.79 -10.72 -15.98
N LYS A 113 -17.75 -11.04 -15.20
CA LYS A 113 -17.31 -12.40 -14.88
C LYS A 113 -18.00 -13.00 -13.65
N GLY A 114 -19.02 -12.33 -13.10
CA GLY A 114 -19.78 -12.77 -11.93
C GLY A 114 -19.06 -12.58 -10.59
N GLN A 115 -17.91 -11.90 -10.54
CA GLN A 115 -17.18 -11.67 -9.30
C GLN A 115 -17.67 -10.41 -8.60
N GLN A 116 -18.00 -10.53 -7.31
CA GLN A 116 -18.39 -9.38 -6.50
C GLN A 116 -17.16 -8.59 -6.03
N TYR A 117 -17.22 -7.28 -6.13
CA TYR A 117 -16.20 -6.35 -5.65
C TYR A 117 -16.84 -5.14 -4.97
N LEU A 118 -16.04 -4.35 -4.27
CA LEU A 118 -16.49 -3.10 -3.66
C LEU A 118 -16.17 -1.94 -4.59
N GLU A 119 -17.18 -1.16 -4.91
CA GLU A 119 -17.05 0.17 -5.50
C GLU A 119 -17.15 1.21 -4.38
N ILE A 120 -16.08 1.97 -4.18
CA ILE A 120 -15.90 2.85 -3.03
C ILE A 120 -15.72 4.29 -3.52
N ILE A 121 -16.61 5.18 -3.09
CA ILE A 121 -16.53 6.60 -3.40
C ILE A 121 -15.63 7.27 -2.36
N VAL A 122 -14.46 7.76 -2.77
CA VAL A 122 -13.56 8.47 -1.86
C VAL A 122 -13.95 9.95 -1.83
N PRO A 123 -14.38 10.51 -0.67
CA PRO A 123 -14.83 11.88 -0.58
C PRO A 123 -13.72 12.91 -0.80
N LYS A 124 -14.14 14.11 -1.24
CA LYS A 124 -13.33 15.22 -1.77
C LYS A 124 -12.30 15.83 -0.80
N ASN A 125 -12.27 15.43 0.47
CA ASN A 125 -11.33 15.93 1.48
C ASN A 125 -9.88 15.40 1.30
N THR A 126 -9.57 14.83 0.15
CA THR A 126 -8.24 14.35 -0.20
C THR A 126 -7.68 15.16 -1.36
N LYS A 127 -6.34 15.30 -1.39
CA LYS A 127 -5.54 16.09 -2.35
C LYS A 127 -5.86 15.84 -3.84
N THR A 128 -6.71 14.86 -4.17
CA THR A 128 -6.96 14.32 -5.51
C THR A 128 -8.42 14.36 -5.97
N GLY A 129 -9.33 15.01 -5.23
CA GLY A 129 -10.75 15.09 -5.60
C GLY A 129 -11.52 13.78 -5.38
N THR A 130 -12.81 13.78 -5.71
CA THR A 130 -13.67 12.59 -5.62
C THR A 130 -13.24 11.58 -6.68
N ARG A 131 -12.98 10.33 -6.27
CA ARG A 131 -12.69 9.23 -7.19
C ARG A 131 -13.43 7.97 -6.78
N ILE A 132 -13.64 7.09 -7.74
CA ILE A 132 -14.19 5.76 -7.51
C ILE A 132 -13.02 4.79 -7.40
N VAL A 133 -12.97 4.06 -6.29
CA VAL A 133 -12.00 3.00 -6.05
C VAL A 133 -12.71 1.67 -6.20
N ARG A 134 -12.16 0.78 -7.02
CA ARG A 134 -12.64 -0.58 -7.21
C ARG A 134 -11.68 -1.52 -6.48
N SER A 135 -12.21 -2.31 -5.56
CA SER A 135 -11.43 -3.29 -4.82
C SER A 135 -11.17 -4.53 -5.65
N HIS A 136 -10.23 -5.34 -5.21
CA HIS A 136 -10.21 -6.74 -5.58
C HIS A 136 -11.43 -7.50 -5.03
N TYR A 137 -11.75 -8.66 -5.62
CA TYR A 137 -12.97 -9.41 -5.30
C TYR A 137 -12.97 -9.99 -3.88
N PHE A 138 -11.80 -10.39 -3.36
CA PHE A 138 -11.69 -10.95 -2.00
C PHE A 138 -12.12 -9.96 -0.90
N LEU A 139 -12.04 -8.64 -1.13
CA LEU A 139 -12.35 -7.64 -0.11
C LEU A 139 -13.82 -7.66 0.31
N ASN A 140 -14.75 -8.09 -0.56
CA ASN A 140 -16.17 -8.16 -0.23
C ASN A 140 -16.43 -9.09 0.98
N VAL A 141 -15.76 -10.24 1.03
CA VAL A 141 -15.87 -11.19 2.16
C VAL A 141 -15.37 -10.54 3.45
N HIS A 142 -14.24 -9.84 3.37
CA HIS A 142 -13.68 -9.12 4.52
C HIS A 142 -14.55 -7.96 4.98
N TYR A 143 -15.21 -7.25 4.07
CA TYR A 143 -16.17 -6.21 4.42
C TYR A 143 -17.38 -6.77 5.16
N GLN A 144 -17.94 -7.90 4.72
CA GLN A 144 -19.03 -8.57 5.43
C GLN A 144 -18.60 -9.04 6.84
N GLN A 145 -17.38 -9.56 6.99
CA GLN A 145 -16.84 -9.93 8.29
C GLN A 145 -16.62 -8.71 9.20
N LEU A 146 -16.17 -7.58 8.63
CA LEU A 146 -16.02 -6.33 9.36
C LEU A 146 -17.37 -5.79 9.85
N CYS A 147 -18.41 -5.81 9.02
CA CYS A 147 -19.76 -5.45 9.41
C CYS A 147 -20.27 -6.29 10.59
N LYS A 148 -20.01 -7.61 10.58
CA LYS A 148 -20.36 -8.50 11.70
C LYS A 148 -19.56 -8.20 12.97
N LEU A 149 -18.30 -7.79 12.82
CA LEU A 149 -17.44 -7.45 13.95
C LEU A 149 -17.89 -6.15 14.62
N THR A 150 -18.16 -5.10 13.84
CA THR A 150 -18.49 -3.77 14.37
C THR A 150 -19.93 -3.71 14.86
N GLY A 151 -20.87 -4.34 14.16
CA GLY A 151 -22.30 -4.24 14.44
C GLY A 151 -22.92 -2.89 14.06
N HIS A 152 -22.11 -1.94 13.59
CA HIS A 152 -22.53 -0.61 13.10
C HIS A 152 -22.49 -0.65 11.58
N THR A 153 -23.66 -0.64 10.94
CA THR A 153 -23.78 -0.83 9.48
C THR A 153 -24.75 0.15 8.83
N GLU A 154 -25.22 1.16 9.56
CA GLU A 154 -26.07 2.19 8.98
C GLU A 154 -25.26 3.04 8.00
N ALA A 155 -25.93 3.67 7.04
CA ALA A 155 -25.30 4.46 5.99
C ALA A 155 -24.35 5.55 6.54
N GLY A 156 -24.69 6.13 7.69
CA GLY A 156 -23.92 7.19 8.36
C GLY A 156 -22.74 6.70 9.21
N ASP A 157 -22.66 5.40 9.49
CA ASP A 157 -21.68 4.80 10.38
C ASP A 157 -20.31 4.69 9.74
N TRP A 158 -19.28 4.74 10.58
CA TRP A 158 -17.90 4.53 10.15
C TRP A 158 -17.62 3.04 9.95
N VAL A 159 -17.04 2.69 8.80
CA VAL A 159 -16.66 1.31 8.47
C VAL A 159 -15.62 0.78 9.47
N PHE A 160 -14.67 1.64 9.86
CA PHE A 160 -13.68 1.35 10.88
C PHE A 160 -14.00 2.15 12.15
N CYS A 161 -14.73 1.53 13.07
CA CYS A 161 -15.14 2.13 14.34
C CYS A 161 -14.77 1.27 15.55
N ASP A 162 -14.74 1.90 16.73
CA ASP A 162 -14.76 1.17 18.00
C ASP A 162 -16.15 0.58 18.28
N ARG A 163 -16.29 -0.14 19.40
CA ARG A 163 -17.56 -0.80 19.78
C ARG A 163 -18.72 0.18 19.99
N ASN A 164 -18.44 1.46 20.20
CA ASN A 164 -19.44 2.51 20.38
C ASN A 164 -19.74 3.26 19.07
N GLY A 165 -19.22 2.80 17.92
CA GLY A 165 -19.43 3.44 16.63
C GLY A 165 -18.53 4.65 16.39
N LYS A 166 -17.60 4.98 17.30
CA LYS A 166 -16.68 6.11 17.12
C LYS A 166 -15.57 5.74 16.14
N ARG A 167 -15.25 6.66 15.22
CA ARG A 167 -14.21 6.48 14.19
C ARG A 167 -12.87 6.05 14.79
N ASN A 168 -12.25 5.03 14.20
CA ASN A 168 -10.90 4.63 14.52
C ASN A 168 -9.87 5.67 14.00
N ASN A 169 -8.92 6.08 14.84
CA ASN A 169 -7.91 7.09 14.49
C ASN A 169 -6.59 6.49 13.96
N GLY A 170 -6.54 5.17 13.75
CA GLY A 170 -5.40 4.45 13.21
C GLY A 170 -4.67 3.60 14.25
N PHE A 171 -3.67 2.85 13.76
CA PHE A 171 -3.02 1.77 14.50
C PHE A 171 -1.53 2.02 14.74
N TYR A 172 -1.14 3.28 14.97
CA TYR A 172 0.26 3.73 15.01
C TYR A 172 1.15 2.99 16.01
N LYS A 173 0.59 2.50 17.12
CA LYS A 173 1.32 1.75 18.14
C LYS A 173 1.27 0.25 17.89
N THR A 174 0.10 -0.26 17.51
CA THR A 174 -0.14 -1.71 17.39
C THR A 174 0.51 -2.30 16.16
N LEU A 175 0.45 -1.60 15.01
CA LEU A 175 0.99 -2.11 13.76
C LEU A 175 2.51 -2.32 13.82
N PRO A 176 3.35 -1.35 14.27
CA PRO A 176 4.78 -1.58 14.32
C PRO A 176 5.19 -2.74 15.24
N LYS A 177 4.52 -2.89 16.39
CA LYS A 177 4.77 -4.00 17.31
C LYS A 177 4.46 -5.35 16.67
N MET A 178 3.30 -5.47 16.02
CA MET A 178 2.92 -6.70 15.32
C MET A 178 3.90 -7.03 14.17
N LEU A 179 4.33 -6.02 13.41
CA LEU A 179 5.33 -6.22 12.35
C LEU A 179 6.71 -6.59 12.90
N GLU A 180 7.09 -6.05 14.06
CA GLU A 180 8.35 -6.40 14.73
C GLU A 180 8.33 -7.85 15.21
N GLU A 181 7.23 -8.28 15.84
CA GLU A 181 7.00 -9.67 16.22
C GLU A 181 7.02 -10.62 15.02
N ALA A 182 6.45 -10.20 13.88
CA ALA A 182 6.45 -10.96 12.65
C ALA A 182 7.82 -10.98 11.93
N GLY A 183 8.81 -10.20 12.38
CA GLY A 183 10.09 -10.03 11.69
C GLY A 183 9.97 -9.28 10.36
N LEU A 184 8.95 -8.43 10.20
CA LEU A 184 8.60 -7.73 8.97
C LEU A 184 8.61 -6.20 9.10
N LEU A 185 9.01 -5.65 10.26
CA LEU A 185 9.03 -4.20 10.48
C LEU A 185 10.00 -3.46 9.54
N TYR A 186 11.10 -4.09 9.16
CA TYR A 186 12.12 -3.50 8.28
C TYR A 186 12.24 -4.30 6.99
N ASP A 187 12.44 -3.61 5.88
CA ASP A 187 12.74 -4.24 4.60
C ASP A 187 14.23 -4.66 4.48
N GLU A 188 14.60 -5.22 3.33
CA GLU A 188 15.97 -5.65 3.04
C GLU A 188 17.02 -4.52 3.07
N ASN A 189 16.58 -3.27 2.96
CA ASN A 189 17.44 -2.08 3.01
C ASN A 189 17.48 -1.44 4.41
N GLY A 190 16.81 -2.04 5.40
CA GLY A 190 16.67 -1.48 6.74
C GLY A 190 15.63 -0.36 6.85
N ASP A 191 14.76 -0.22 5.85
CA ASP A 191 13.72 0.80 5.86
C ASP A 191 12.47 0.34 6.60
N ARG A 192 12.01 1.19 7.52
CA ARG A 192 10.88 0.89 8.40
C ARG A 192 9.57 0.91 7.62
N ARG A 193 8.88 -0.23 7.59
CA ARG A 193 7.54 -0.39 7.01
C ARG A 193 6.47 0.28 7.88
N THR A 194 5.42 0.74 7.21
CA THR A 194 4.23 1.34 7.83
C THR A 194 2.98 0.81 7.14
N ALA A 195 1.78 1.22 7.58
CA ALA A 195 0.55 0.88 6.86
C ALA A 195 0.60 1.35 5.39
N TYR A 196 1.29 2.46 5.11
CA TYR A 196 1.45 3.00 3.77
C TYR A 196 2.24 2.06 2.84
N SER A 197 3.09 1.18 3.40
CA SER A 197 3.80 0.15 2.64
C SER A 197 2.86 -0.80 1.91
N LEU A 198 1.63 -1.01 2.41
CA LEU A 198 0.65 -1.87 1.74
C LEU A 198 0.04 -1.23 0.49
N ARG A 199 0.03 0.11 0.41
CA ARG A 199 -0.31 0.81 -0.83
C ARG A 199 0.75 0.58 -1.90
N HIS A 200 2.03 0.49 -1.51
CA HIS A 200 3.10 0.13 -2.43
C HIS A 200 2.98 -1.32 -2.88
N TYR A 201 2.73 -2.22 -1.92
CA TYR A 201 2.45 -3.63 -2.19
C TYR A 201 1.33 -3.78 -3.23
N TYR A 202 0.17 -3.13 -3.03
CA TYR A 202 -0.94 -3.19 -4.00
C TYR A 202 -0.51 -2.86 -5.43
N ALA A 203 0.25 -1.79 -5.64
CA ALA A 203 0.69 -1.42 -6.98
C ALA A 203 1.68 -2.44 -7.57
N GLU A 204 2.64 -2.91 -6.76
CA GLU A 204 3.61 -3.93 -7.16
C GLU A 204 2.91 -5.26 -7.52
N GLU A 205 1.90 -5.68 -6.76
CA GLU A 205 1.11 -6.88 -7.06
C GLU A 205 0.33 -6.72 -8.38
N ARG A 206 -0.31 -5.56 -8.62
CA ARG A 206 -1.04 -5.34 -9.88
C ARG A 206 -0.12 -5.33 -11.09
N PHE A 207 1.08 -4.78 -10.96
CA PHE A 207 2.09 -4.91 -11.99
C PHE A 207 2.57 -6.36 -12.18
N ARG A 208 2.65 -7.16 -11.11
CA ARG A 208 2.98 -8.59 -11.23
C ARG A 208 1.87 -9.36 -11.97
N ASP A 209 0.62 -9.10 -11.64
CA ASP A 209 -0.54 -9.81 -12.19
C ASP A 209 -0.84 -9.42 -13.64
N MET A 210 -0.74 -8.13 -13.96
CA MET A 210 -1.20 -7.56 -15.25
C MET A 210 -0.06 -7.15 -16.18
N GLY A 211 1.18 -7.14 -15.69
CA GLY A 211 2.37 -6.72 -16.42
C GLY A 211 2.58 -5.20 -16.44
N TYR A 212 3.76 -4.79 -16.91
CA TYR A 212 4.17 -3.39 -17.04
C TYR A 212 3.71 -2.79 -18.37
N ASN A 213 2.41 -2.56 -18.52
CA ASN A 213 1.82 -1.96 -19.72
C ASN A 213 1.01 -0.71 -19.42
N LEU A 214 0.76 0.09 -20.46
CA LEU A 214 0.08 1.39 -20.35
C LEU A 214 -1.27 1.30 -19.65
N ALA A 215 -2.05 0.25 -19.96
CA ALA A 215 -3.36 0.02 -19.34
C ALA A 215 -3.25 -0.20 -17.83
N THR A 216 -2.23 -0.92 -17.36
CA THR A 216 -1.99 -1.14 -15.93
C THR A 216 -1.62 0.17 -15.22
N TYR A 217 -0.78 1.00 -15.86
CA TYR A 217 -0.47 2.33 -15.33
C TYR A 217 -1.72 3.22 -15.23
N ASP A 218 -2.61 3.18 -16.23
CA ASP A 218 -3.87 3.93 -16.22
C ASP A 218 -4.80 3.50 -15.12
N MET A 219 -5.05 2.19 -15.02
CA MET A 219 -5.90 1.65 -13.99
C MET A 219 -5.38 1.96 -12.59
N LEU A 220 -4.06 1.85 -12.37
CA LEU A 220 -3.45 2.23 -11.09
C LEU A 220 -3.56 3.73 -10.81
N ALA A 221 -3.31 4.58 -11.80
CA ALA A 221 -3.42 6.02 -11.66
C ALA A 221 -4.85 6.46 -11.27
N GLU A 222 -5.86 5.91 -11.95
CA GLU A 222 -7.28 6.14 -11.65
C GLU A 222 -7.63 5.65 -10.24
N ASN A 223 -7.37 4.37 -9.93
CA ASN A 223 -7.80 3.75 -8.68
C ASN A 223 -7.07 4.36 -7.47
N MET A 224 -5.77 4.60 -7.59
CA MET A 224 -4.96 5.13 -6.50
C MET A 224 -5.10 6.66 -6.36
N GLY A 225 -5.66 7.35 -7.35
CA GLY A 225 -5.77 8.81 -7.38
C GLY A 225 -4.38 9.45 -7.40
N THR A 226 -3.58 9.13 -8.42
CA THR A 226 -2.24 9.69 -8.62
C THR A 226 -1.89 9.74 -10.11
N SER A 227 -0.82 10.42 -10.50
CA SER A 227 -0.42 10.49 -11.91
C SER A 227 0.41 9.27 -12.32
N ARG A 228 0.41 8.92 -13.62
CA ARG A 228 1.28 7.85 -14.15
C ARG A 228 2.75 8.07 -13.77
N LYS A 229 3.23 9.31 -13.84
CA LYS A 229 4.58 9.68 -13.43
C LYS A 229 4.85 9.30 -11.97
N GLN A 230 3.90 9.57 -11.06
CA GLN A 230 4.02 9.18 -9.67
C GLN A 230 3.96 7.65 -9.48
N ILE A 231 3.21 6.92 -10.32
CA ILE A 231 3.27 5.45 -10.34
C ILE A 231 4.67 4.97 -10.72
N ASP A 232 5.23 5.53 -11.79
CA ASP A 232 6.54 5.13 -12.30
C ASP A 232 7.68 5.42 -11.31
N ASP A 233 7.70 6.65 -10.77
CA ASP A 233 8.72 7.10 -9.82
C ASP A 233 8.75 6.23 -8.55
N HIS A 234 7.57 5.84 -8.05
CA HIS A 234 7.42 5.31 -6.69
C HIS A 234 7.06 3.82 -6.57
N TYR A 235 6.63 3.14 -7.63
CA TYR A 235 6.05 1.79 -7.53
C TYR A 235 6.67 0.76 -8.49
N VAL A 236 7.45 1.18 -9.48
CA VAL A 236 8.06 0.27 -10.46
C VAL A 236 9.49 -0.05 -10.05
N ARG A 237 9.79 -1.27 -9.56
CA ARG A 237 11.19 -1.65 -9.21
C ARG A 237 12.10 -1.60 -10.44
N LYS A 238 13.24 -0.90 -10.35
CA LYS A 238 14.25 -0.91 -11.43
C LYS A 238 14.65 -2.36 -11.71
N GLY A 239 14.56 -2.78 -12.98
CA GLY A 239 14.82 -4.15 -13.42
C GLY A 239 13.59 -5.05 -13.56
N MET A 240 12.41 -4.66 -13.05
CA MET A 240 11.15 -5.39 -13.32
C MET A 240 10.49 -5.02 -14.66
N LEU A 241 10.93 -3.93 -15.31
CA LEU A 241 10.49 -3.56 -16.66
C LEU A 241 11.00 -4.52 -17.75
N MET A 242 11.98 -5.37 -17.44
CA MET A 242 12.46 -6.42 -18.33
C MET A 242 11.59 -7.66 -18.18
N ASP A 243 10.43 -7.68 -18.83
CA ASP A 243 9.76 -8.94 -19.09
C ASP A 243 10.49 -9.62 -20.25
N VAL A 244 11.41 -10.52 -19.90
CA VAL A 244 12.25 -11.26 -20.85
C VAL A 244 11.38 -11.99 -21.88
N ASP A 245 10.20 -12.47 -21.49
CA ASP A 245 9.30 -13.16 -22.42
C ASP A 245 8.65 -12.19 -23.41
N VAL A 246 8.32 -10.96 -23.00
CA VAL A 246 7.84 -9.90 -23.91
C VAL A 246 8.95 -9.42 -24.84
N LEU A 247 10.19 -9.35 -24.35
CA LEU A 247 11.36 -9.01 -25.17
C LEU A 247 11.72 -10.10 -26.18
N LEU A 248 11.48 -11.37 -25.84
CA LEU A 248 11.76 -12.53 -26.69
C LEU A 248 10.56 -12.90 -27.58
N SER A 249 9.36 -12.41 -27.29
CA SER A 249 8.18 -12.68 -28.11
C SER A 249 8.24 -11.86 -29.39
N THR A 250 8.42 -12.52 -30.52
CA THR A 250 8.32 -11.91 -31.86
C THR A 250 6.89 -11.55 -32.28
N GLU A 251 5.88 -11.96 -31.52
CA GLU A 251 4.47 -11.64 -31.80
C GLU A 251 3.87 -10.86 -30.62
N GLY A 252 3.37 -9.66 -30.91
CA GLY A 252 2.65 -8.83 -29.95
C GLY A 252 1.33 -9.46 -29.54
N ARG A 253 1.33 -10.37 -28.56
CA ARG A 253 0.14 -10.81 -27.84
C ARG A 253 0.42 -11.03 -26.35
N ALA A 254 -0.55 -10.57 -25.56
CA ALA A 254 -0.57 -10.59 -24.10
C ALA A 254 -0.34 -11.99 -23.53
N VAL A 255 0.73 -12.16 -22.77
CA VAL A 255 0.96 -13.36 -21.97
C VAL A 255 0.13 -13.24 -20.69
N GLN A 256 -0.99 -13.97 -20.63
CA GLN A 256 -1.60 -14.31 -19.35
C GLN A 256 -0.66 -15.30 -18.64
N ARG A 257 0.08 -14.86 -17.62
CA ARG A 257 0.81 -15.78 -16.76
C ARG A 257 -0.11 -16.31 -15.66
N GLY A 258 -0.19 -17.64 -15.56
CA GLY A 258 -0.73 -18.33 -14.38
C GLY A 258 0.26 -18.22 -13.21
N ALA A 259 -0.26 -17.90 -12.02
CA ALA A 259 0.46 -17.58 -10.78
C ALA A 259 1.50 -18.63 -10.28
N ALA A 260 1.58 -19.81 -10.90
CA ALA A 260 2.46 -20.89 -10.47
C ALA A 260 3.92 -20.76 -10.95
N ALA A 261 4.16 -20.13 -12.10
CA ALA A 261 5.50 -20.14 -12.73
C ALA A 261 6.49 -19.15 -12.09
N THR A 262 6.00 -18.01 -11.58
CA THR A 262 6.83 -16.94 -11.00
C THR A 262 7.20 -17.19 -9.54
N GLY A 263 6.34 -17.86 -8.76
CA GLY A 263 6.62 -18.22 -7.37
C GLY A 263 7.80 -19.18 -7.22
N ALA A 264 7.98 -20.10 -8.17
CA ALA A 264 9.13 -21.01 -8.21
C ALA A 264 10.45 -20.24 -8.41
N THR A 265 10.47 -19.24 -9.30
CA THR A 265 11.67 -18.46 -9.62
C THR A 265 12.08 -17.52 -8.48
N GLU A 266 11.12 -16.96 -7.74
CA GLU A 266 11.39 -16.13 -6.55
C GLU A 266 11.84 -16.97 -5.35
N ALA A 267 11.23 -18.14 -5.12
CA ALA A 267 11.65 -19.06 -4.07
C ALA A 267 13.09 -19.57 -4.31
N ASP A 268 13.45 -19.86 -5.55
CA ASP A 268 14.80 -20.28 -5.93
C ASP A 268 15.83 -19.15 -5.78
N ARG A 269 15.46 -17.90 -6.12
CA ARG A 269 16.31 -16.73 -5.85
C ARG A 269 16.50 -16.47 -4.36
N ALA A 270 15.44 -16.63 -3.56
CA ALA A 270 15.51 -16.48 -2.11
C ALA A 270 16.40 -17.56 -1.47
N ARG A 271 16.30 -18.82 -1.91
CA ARG A 271 17.18 -19.92 -1.47
C ARG A 271 18.64 -19.65 -1.82
N ARG A 272 18.94 -19.29 -3.07
CA ARG A 272 20.33 -18.98 -3.50
C ARG A 272 20.93 -17.81 -2.71
N LYS A 273 20.14 -16.80 -2.35
CA LYS A 273 20.59 -15.70 -1.48
C LYS A 273 20.86 -16.16 -0.05
N LEU A 274 19.99 -17.00 0.51
CA LEU A 274 20.18 -17.56 1.86
C LEU A 274 21.46 -18.40 1.94
N ASP A 275 21.70 -19.25 0.94
CA ASP A 275 22.91 -20.08 0.85
C ASP A 275 24.17 -19.21 0.72
N ALA A 276 24.12 -18.14 -0.07
CA ALA A 276 25.22 -17.19 -0.19
C ALA A 276 25.52 -16.45 1.13
N MET A 277 24.49 -16.07 1.89
CA MET A 277 24.64 -15.43 3.20
C MET A 277 25.23 -16.39 4.23
N GLN A 278 24.79 -17.66 4.25
CA GLN A 278 25.33 -18.68 5.13
C GLN A 278 26.79 -19.03 4.80
N ALA A 279 27.15 -19.08 3.52
CA ALA A 279 28.53 -19.27 3.07
C ALA A 279 29.43 -18.08 3.47
N ALA A 280 28.92 -16.85 3.37
CA ALA A 280 29.64 -15.65 3.81
C ALA A 280 29.84 -15.61 5.34
N ALA A 281 28.85 -16.08 6.11
CA ALA A 281 28.94 -16.18 7.56
C ALA A 281 29.96 -17.24 8.01
N LYS A 282 30.08 -18.37 7.28
CA LYS A 282 31.10 -19.40 7.53
C LYS A 282 32.53 -18.95 7.23
N ARG A 283 32.72 -18.00 6.28
CA ARG A 283 34.04 -17.42 5.95
C ARG A 283 34.50 -16.32 6.92
N ARG A 284 33.64 -15.87 7.82
CA ARG A 284 33.92 -14.84 8.84
C ARG A 284 34.16 -15.42 10.24
N ARG A 285 34.19 -16.75 10.38
CA ARG A 285 34.73 -17.48 11.53
C ARG A 285 36.06 -18.09 11.13
#